data_AF-A0A965UU00-F1
#
_entry.id   AF-A0A965UU00-F1
#
_cell.length_a   1.000
_cell.length_b   1.000
_cell.length_c   1.000
_cell.angle_alpha   90.00
_cell.angle_beta   90.00
_cell.angle_gamma   90.00
#
_symmetry.space_group_name_H-M   'P 1'
#
loop_
_entity.id
_entity.type
_entity.pdbx_description
1 polymer ?
#
loop_
_entity_poly.entity_id
_entity_poly.type
_entity_poly.pdbx_seq_one_letter_code
_entity_poly.pdbx_strand_id
1 'polypeptide(L)'
;MIFIIMISMKRLFLEGRYDSLVTKLSNTLLAIIKDSYTATQTESGEFGGKKIYYTKSETVPSIEDDTQQPAVYFEEVENATIPVEFYLQLKIQWIEGLNDLRYGGDAYNDSKRDSAEPPLIEVRLEIDPAEYPRVLSEIAMNLRDTLRHEIEHVTQSGWNTIDGKYIPSDQNLRNRIEAGNLPAARYFTLPKEIPAMLQGLYVKAKKSKQSFKMVIDEYLSMWVNNGTISAQEKENILNTWRTYLPKLGIRQEM
;
A
#
# COMPACT_ATOMS: atom_id res chain seq x y z
N MET A 1 23.03 -17.80 -25.17
CA MET A 1 21.93 -18.66 -24.69
C MET A 1 20.97 -17.78 -23.91
N ILE A 2 19.85 -17.38 -24.49
CA ILE A 2 18.83 -16.58 -23.79
C ILE A 2 17.96 -17.57 -23.02
N PHE A 3 18.12 -17.63 -21.70
CA PHE A 3 17.18 -18.34 -20.83
C PHE A 3 15.87 -17.56 -20.84
N ILE A 4 14.91 -17.98 -21.69
CA ILE A 4 13.52 -17.54 -21.57
C ILE A 4 13.02 -18.15 -20.27
N ILE A 5 12.89 -17.34 -19.22
CA ILE A 5 12.26 -17.76 -17.97
C ILE A 5 10.79 -18.06 -18.30
N MET A 6 10.47 -19.35 -18.41
CA MET A 6 9.12 -19.82 -18.67
C MET A 6 8.28 -19.63 -17.41
N ILE A 7 7.64 -18.46 -17.28
CA ILE A 7 6.66 -18.20 -16.23
C ILE A 7 5.47 -19.14 -16.45
N SER A 8 5.15 -19.94 -15.44
CA SER A 8 4.04 -20.88 -15.49
C SER A 8 2.71 -20.13 -15.64
N MET A 9 1.85 -20.62 -16.54
CA MET A 9 0.48 -20.13 -16.71
C MET A 9 -0.30 -20.11 -15.38
N LYS A 10 -0.03 -21.04 -14.47
CA LYS A 10 -0.61 -21.07 -13.11
C LYS A 10 -0.32 -19.78 -12.33
N ARG A 11 0.87 -19.20 -12.50
CA ARG A 11 1.29 -17.99 -11.81
C ARG A 11 0.57 -16.75 -12.35
N LEU A 12 0.41 -16.64 -13.66
CA LEU A 12 -0.35 -15.54 -14.27
C LEU A 12 -1.81 -15.56 -13.82
N PHE A 13 -2.43 -16.75 -13.74
CA PHE A 13 -3.77 -16.89 -13.18
C PHE A 13 -3.85 -16.46 -11.71
N LEU A 14 -2.83 -16.76 -10.90
CA LEU A 14 -2.77 -16.33 -9.51
C LEU A 14 -2.67 -14.80 -9.37
N GLU A 15 -1.80 -14.14 -10.15
CA GLU A 15 -1.68 -12.68 -10.16
C GLU A 15 -2.98 -11.97 -10.57
N GLY A 16 -3.70 -12.52 -11.56
CA GLY A 16 -5.02 -11.99 -11.95
C GLY A 16 -6.09 -12.13 -10.87
N ARG A 17 -5.97 -13.11 -9.97
CA ARG A 17 -6.86 -13.23 -8.81
C ARG A 17 -6.54 -12.13 -7.79
N TYR A 18 -5.27 -11.83 -7.55
CA TYR A 18 -4.88 -10.73 -6.63
C TYR A 18 -5.46 -9.40 -7.11
N ASP A 19 -5.37 -9.13 -8.41
CA ASP A 19 -5.99 -7.93 -9.01
C ASP A 19 -7.50 -7.84 -8.74
N SER A 20 -8.19 -8.98 -8.77
CA SER A 20 -9.64 -9.06 -8.54
C SER A 20 -9.98 -8.78 -7.07
N LEU A 21 -9.23 -9.39 -6.14
CA LEU A 21 -9.36 -9.13 -4.70
C LEU A 21 -9.09 -7.65 -4.38
N VAL A 22 -7.96 -7.11 -4.86
CA VAL A 22 -7.59 -5.70 -4.67
C VAL A 22 -8.65 -4.77 -5.26
N THR A 23 -9.22 -5.10 -6.41
CA THR A 23 -10.31 -4.31 -7.02
C THR A 23 -11.55 -4.30 -6.13
N LYS A 24 -11.96 -5.46 -5.57
CA LYS A 24 -13.10 -5.55 -4.64
C LYS A 24 -12.86 -4.71 -3.39
N LEU A 25 -11.71 -4.90 -2.74
CA LEU A 25 -11.38 -4.23 -1.48
C LEU A 25 -11.23 -2.72 -1.68
N SER A 26 -10.48 -2.27 -2.70
CA SER A 26 -10.34 -0.83 -2.99
C SER A 26 -11.66 -0.13 -3.31
N ASN A 27 -12.58 -0.80 -4.02
CA ASN A 27 -13.91 -0.23 -4.27
C ASN A 27 -14.74 -0.11 -2.99
N THR A 28 -14.60 -1.08 -2.07
CA THR A 28 -15.28 -1.08 -0.77
C THR A 28 -14.76 0.05 0.09
N LEU A 29 -13.43 0.17 0.24
CA LEU A 29 -12.79 1.26 0.99
C LEU A 29 -13.12 2.63 0.38
N LEU A 30 -13.10 2.75 -0.95
CA LEU A 30 -13.46 4.02 -1.62
C LEU A 30 -14.92 4.42 -1.37
N ALA A 31 -15.85 3.46 -1.32
CA ALA A 31 -17.24 3.75 -0.98
C ALA A 31 -17.35 4.30 0.45
N ILE A 32 -16.68 3.66 1.41
CA ILE A 32 -16.65 4.11 2.80
C ILE A 32 -16.02 5.51 2.92
N ILE A 33 -14.94 5.79 2.19
CA ILE A 33 -14.32 7.12 2.17
C ILE A 33 -15.31 8.17 1.66
N LYS A 34 -16.02 7.88 0.56
CA LYS A 34 -17.03 8.79 0.03
C LYS A 34 -18.17 9.04 1.02
N ASP A 35 -18.65 8.00 1.68
CA ASP A 35 -19.71 8.12 2.67
C ASP A 35 -19.23 8.89 3.91
N SER A 36 -17.98 8.68 4.33
CA SER A 36 -17.37 9.38 5.46
C SER A 36 -17.27 10.89 5.28
N TYR A 37 -17.28 11.38 4.02
CA TYR A 37 -17.28 12.81 3.73
C TYR A 37 -18.46 13.54 4.37
N THR A 38 -19.58 12.87 4.64
CA THR A 38 -20.73 13.49 5.33
C THR A 38 -20.35 14.03 6.72
N ALA A 39 -19.32 13.48 7.36
CA ALA A 39 -18.81 14.00 8.64
C ALA A 39 -18.42 15.49 8.54
N THR A 40 -17.90 15.93 7.40
CA THR A 40 -17.50 17.33 7.14
C THR A 40 -18.68 18.30 7.12
N GLN A 41 -19.90 17.78 7.05
CA GLN A 41 -21.15 18.54 6.96
C GLN A 41 -21.95 18.51 8.27
N THR A 42 -21.40 17.90 9.32
CA THR A 42 -22.06 17.78 10.64
C THR A 42 -21.31 18.58 11.69
N GLU A 43 -22.02 19.11 12.69
CA GLU A 43 -21.40 19.82 13.81
C GLU A 43 -20.48 18.90 14.64
N SER A 44 -20.84 17.63 14.80
CA SER A 44 -20.00 16.66 15.53
C SER A 44 -18.73 16.31 14.77
N GLY A 45 -18.75 16.33 13.44
CA GLY A 45 -17.61 15.88 12.62
C GLY A 45 -17.43 14.36 12.66
N GLU A 46 -18.51 13.61 12.91
CA GLU A 46 -18.45 12.18 13.15
C GLU A 46 -18.96 11.34 11.97
N PHE A 47 -18.38 10.15 11.82
CA PHE A 47 -18.87 9.08 10.95
C PHE A 47 -18.88 7.76 11.73
N GLY A 48 -20.03 7.10 11.79
CA GLY A 48 -20.18 5.87 12.57
C GLY A 48 -19.88 6.06 14.07
N GLY A 49 -20.20 7.24 14.62
CA GLY A 49 -19.94 7.61 16.03
C GLY A 49 -18.47 7.87 16.35
N LYS A 50 -17.61 8.05 15.34
CA LYS A 50 -16.18 8.34 15.49
C LYS A 50 -15.89 9.72 14.93
N LYS A 51 -15.24 10.58 15.72
CA LYS A 51 -14.74 11.87 15.25
C LYS A 51 -13.68 11.62 14.18
N ILE A 52 -13.93 12.14 12.98
CA ILE A 52 -13.00 12.03 11.85
C ILE A 52 -12.80 13.34 11.12
N TYR A 53 -13.66 14.34 11.31
CA TYR A 53 -13.49 15.66 10.73
C TYR A 53 -12.98 16.66 11.76
N TYR A 54 -11.90 17.36 11.41
CA TYR A 54 -11.23 18.35 12.23
C TYR A 54 -11.14 19.68 11.47
N THR A 55 -11.68 20.72 12.08
CA THR A 55 -11.59 22.11 11.63
C THR A 55 -10.20 22.69 11.92
N LYS A 56 -9.88 23.83 11.30
CA LYS A 56 -8.59 24.53 11.53
C LYS A 56 -8.31 24.92 12.97
N SER A 57 -9.34 25.02 13.81
CA SER A 57 -9.21 25.35 15.23
C SER A 57 -8.99 24.13 16.14
N GLU A 58 -9.20 22.93 15.62
CA GLU A 58 -9.10 21.70 16.41
C GLU A 58 -7.67 21.12 16.35
N THR A 59 -7.26 20.46 17.43
CA THR A 59 -6.06 19.64 17.42
C THR A 59 -6.39 18.32 16.75
N VAL A 60 -5.65 17.97 15.70
CA VAL A 60 -5.80 16.68 15.03
C VAL A 60 -4.99 15.62 15.79
N PRO A 61 -5.58 14.53 16.29
CA PRO A 61 -4.83 13.45 16.89
C PRO A 61 -4.01 12.72 15.82
N SER A 62 -2.94 12.03 16.21
CA SER A 62 -2.23 11.17 15.27
C SER A 62 -3.19 10.11 14.73
N ILE A 63 -3.19 9.91 13.40
CA ILE A 63 -3.97 8.84 12.76
C ILE A 63 -3.52 7.44 13.20
N GLU A 64 -2.34 7.31 13.81
CA GLU A 64 -1.82 6.06 14.36
C GLU A 64 -2.24 5.82 15.83
N ASP A 65 -2.83 6.80 16.50
CA ASP A 65 -3.34 6.64 17.86
C ASP A 65 -4.69 5.92 17.85
N ASP A 66 -4.70 4.62 18.09
CA ASP A 66 -5.93 3.80 18.13
C ASP A 66 -6.96 4.25 19.16
N THR A 67 -6.54 4.95 20.21
CA THR A 67 -7.44 5.42 21.27
C THR A 67 -8.20 6.67 20.88
N GLN A 68 -7.55 7.56 20.12
CA GLN A 68 -8.12 8.82 19.67
C GLN A 68 -8.69 8.74 18.25
N GLN A 69 -8.11 7.87 17.41
CA GLN A 69 -8.46 7.68 16.01
C GLN A 69 -8.66 6.19 15.67
N PRO A 70 -9.74 5.57 16.16
CA PRO A 70 -10.04 4.18 15.83
C PRO A 70 -10.45 4.02 14.35
N ALA A 71 -10.31 2.80 13.82
CA ALA A 71 -10.74 2.47 12.48
C ALA A 71 -12.24 2.72 12.28
N VAL A 72 -12.61 3.35 11.17
CA VAL A 72 -14.02 3.56 10.77
C VAL A 72 -14.63 2.32 10.13
N TYR A 73 -13.79 1.39 9.68
CA TYR A 73 -14.19 0.14 9.07
C TYR A 73 -13.23 -0.99 9.44
N PHE A 74 -13.78 -2.19 9.59
CA PHE A 74 -13.08 -3.42 9.91
C PHE A 74 -13.80 -4.59 9.24
N GLU A 75 -13.08 -5.46 8.53
CA GLU A 75 -13.59 -6.67 7.88
C GLU A 75 -12.58 -7.80 8.01
N GLU A 76 -13.05 -9.02 8.26
CA GLU A 76 -12.27 -10.24 8.06
C GLU A 76 -12.37 -10.65 6.59
N VAL A 77 -11.22 -10.73 5.92
CA VAL A 77 -11.12 -11.03 4.50
C VAL A 77 -10.60 -12.44 4.33
N GLU A 78 -11.47 -13.36 3.92
CA GLU A 78 -11.10 -14.70 3.48
C GLU A 78 -11.26 -14.82 1.96
N ASN A 79 -10.27 -15.41 1.29
CA ASN A 79 -10.37 -15.74 -0.12
C ASN A 79 -9.95 -17.18 -0.40
N ALA A 80 -10.89 -18.04 -0.82
CA ALA A 80 -10.55 -19.43 -1.15
C ALA A 80 -9.75 -19.57 -2.47
N THR A 81 -9.79 -18.56 -3.36
CA THR A 81 -9.14 -18.65 -4.68
C THR A 81 -7.68 -18.21 -4.66
N ILE A 82 -7.32 -17.36 -3.70
CA ILE A 82 -5.96 -17.02 -3.33
C ILE A 82 -5.96 -17.26 -1.83
N PRO A 83 -5.41 -18.37 -1.32
CA PRO A 83 -5.58 -18.77 0.08
C PRO A 83 -4.90 -17.74 0.99
N VAL A 84 -5.62 -16.64 1.24
CA VAL A 84 -5.23 -15.52 2.06
C VAL A 84 -6.40 -15.20 2.97
N GLU A 85 -6.06 -14.96 4.21
CA GLU A 85 -6.97 -14.62 5.29
C GLU A 85 -6.31 -13.51 6.11
N PHE A 86 -6.99 -12.38 6.27
CA PHE A 86 -6.45 -11.25 7.01
C PHE A 86 -7.59 -10.35 7.49
N TYR A 87 -7.33 -9.58 8.54
CA TYR A 87 -8.19 -8.47 8.92
C TYR A 87 -7.82 -7.25 8.10
N LEU A 88 -8.80 -6.51 7.62
CA LEU A 88 -8.64 -5.24 6.93
C LEU A 88 -9.29 -4.13 7.75
N GLN A 89 -8.55 -3.07 8.04
CA GLN A 89 -9.12 -1.89 8.66
C GLN A 89 -8.77 -0.60 7.92
N LEU A 90 -9.65 0.39 8.06
CA LEU A 90 -9.51 1.70 7.44
C LEU A 90 -9.66 2.79 8.50
N LYS A 91 -8.67 3.68 8.57
CA LYS A 91 -8.72 4.94 9.30
C LYS A 91 -8.78 6.12 8.34
N ILE A 92 -9.59 7.11 8.67
CA ILE A 92 -9.81 8.30 7.85
C ILE A 92 -9.80 9.52 8.77
N GLN A 93 -9.10 10.57 8.36
CA GLN A 93 -9.27 11.92 8.89
C GLN A 93 -9.57 12.89 7.74
N TRP A 94 -10.61 13.70 7.90
CA TRP A 94 -10.86 14.88 7.10
C TRP A 94 -10.30 16.08 7.85
N ILE A 95 -9.31 16.77 7.30
CA ILE A 95 -8.59 17.84 7.99
C ILE A 95 -8.70 19.12 7.18
N GLU A 96 -9.42 20.11 7.71
CA GLU A 96 -9.64 21.37 7.02
C GLU A 96 -8.33 22.15 6.83
N GLY A 97 -7.98 22.49 5.58
CA GLY A 97 -6.77 23.26 5.28
C GLY A 97 -5.48 22.45 5.33
N LEU A 98 -5.58 21.12 5.26
CA LEU A 98 -4.45 20.22 5.09
C LEU A 98 -3.67 20.52 3.80
N ASN A 99 -4.38 20.92 2.73
CA ASN A 99 -3.84 21.17 1.38
C ASN A 99 -2.97 20.03 0.84
N ASP A 100 -3.27 18.80 1.23
CA ASP A 100 -2.49 17.61 0.91
C ASP A 100 -3.39 16.35 0.95
N LEU A 101 -2.90 15.27 0.37
CA LEU A 101 -3.45 13.92 0.54
C LEU A 101 -2.36 13.06 1.17
N ARG A 102 -2.53 12.69 2.43
CA ARG A 102 -1.61 11.76 3.09
C ARG A 102 -2.25 10.40 3.16
N TYR A 103 -1.51 9.38 2.80
CA TYR A 103 -1.98 8.01 2.81
C TYR A 103 -0.85 7.06 3.19
N GLY A 104 -1.23 5.94 3.77
CA GLY A 104 -0.30 4.88 4.14
C GLY A 104 -1.03 3.56 4.34
N GLY A 105 -0.25 2.50 4.49
CA GLY A 105 -0.76 1.23 4.96
C GLY A 105 0.36 0.40 5.54
N ASP A 106 -0.02 -0.54 6.41
CA ASP A 106 0.90 -1.48 7.03
C ASP A 106 0.23 -2.85 7.14
N ALA A 107 1.04 -3.89 6.96
CA ALA A 107 0.69 -5.25 7.32
C ALA A 107 1.33 -5.63 8.67
N TYR A 108 0.53 -5.71 9.72
CA TYR A 108 0.91 -6.27 11.01
C TYR A 108 0.83 -7.80 10.92
N ASN A 109 1.99 -8.43 10.81
CA ASN A 109 2.10 -9.87 10.57
C ASN A 109 3.31 -10.46 11.31
N ASP A 110 3.23 -11.73 11.66
CA ASP A 110 4.40 -12.48 12.11
C ASP A 110 5.38 -12.66 10.93
N SER A 111 6.67 -12.65 11.25
CA SER A 111 7.73 -12.92 10.28
C SER A 111 8.07 -14.40 10.17
N LYS A 112 7.62 -15.23 11.12
CA LYS A 112 7.78 -16.69 11.10
C LYS A 112 6.81 -17.30 10.10
N ARG A 113 7.30 -18.29 9.36
CA ARG A 113 6.47 -19.11 8.48
C ARG A 113 5.45 -19.90 9.31
N ASP A 114 4.24 -20.07 8.79
CA ASP A 114 3.17 -20.86 9.40
C ASP A 114 2.79 -20.35 10.80
N SER A 115 2.76 -19.02 10.98
CA SER A 115 2.27 -18.39 12.22
C SER A 115 0.80 -18.74 12.46
N ALA A 116 0.35 -18.65 13.72
CA ALA A 116 -0.98 -19.07 14.15
C ALA A 116 -2.03 -17.94 14.12
N GLU A 117 -1.64 -16.71 13.81
CA GLU A 117 -2.53 -15.55 13.85
C GLU A 117 -2.65 -14.91 12.45
N PRO A 118 -3.88 -14.70 11.94
CA PRO A 118 -4.09 -13.93 10.71
C PRO A 118 -3.53 -12.51 10.84
N PRO A 119 -2.89 -11.96 9.79
CA PRO A 119 -2.35 -10.61 9.82
C PRO A 119 -3.46 -9.56 9.77
N LEU A 120 -3.12 -8.35 10.19
CA LEU A 120 -3.94 -7.16 10.02
C LEU A 120 -3.31 -6.26 8.95
N ILE A 121 -4.08 -5.90 7.93
CA ILE A 121 -3.76 -4.84 6.99
C ILE A 121 -4.52 -3.58 7.44
N GLU A 122 -3.79 -2.53 7.75
CA GLU A 122 -4.34 -1.21 8.01
C GLU A 122 -4.10 -0.30 6.81
N VAL A 123 -5.12 0.47 6.43
CA VAL A 123 -5.02 1.57 5.47
C VAL A 123 -5.40 2.86 6.17
N ARG A 124 -4.62 3.92 5.98
CA ARG A 124 -4.82 5.23 6.63
C ARG A 124 -4.88 6.33 5.57
N LEU A 125 -5.81 7.27 5.71
CA LEU A 125 -5.89 8.47 4.87
C LEU A 125 -6.19 9.72 5.70
N GLU A 126 -5.44 10.79 5.45
CA GLU A 126 -5.76 12.16 5.85
C GLU A 126 -6.05 12.97 4.58
N ILE A 127 -7.21 13.63 4.53
CA ILE A 127 -7.74 14.23 3.31
C ILE A 127 -8.22 15.65 3.60
N ASP A 128 -7.84 16.61 2.75
CA ASP A 128 -8.48 17.93 2.79
C ASP A 128 -9.91 17.85 2.23
N PRO A 129 -10.96 18.21 2.99
CA PRO A 129 -12.33 18.23 2.49
C PRO A 129 -12.54 19.16 1.29
N ALA A 130 -11.70 20.19 1.10
CA ALA A 130 -11.76 21.09 -0.05
C ALA A 130 -11.34 20.42 -1.38
N GLU A 131 -10.64 19.30 -1.30
CA GLU A 131 -10.24 18.51 -2.47
C GLU A 131 -11.31 17.50 -2.90
N TYR A 132 -12.37 17.31 -2.12
CA TYR A 132 -13.51 16.47 -2.49
C TYR A 132 -14.39 17.15 -3.56
N PRO A 133 -14.86 16.45 -4.61
CA PRO A 133 -14.62 15.05 -4.95
C PRO A 133 -13.42 14.84 -5.89
N ARG A 134 -12.65 15.88 -6.22
CA ARG A 134 -11.55 15.84 -7.22
C ARG A 134 -10.46 14.82 -6.84
N VAL A 135 -10.15 14.69 -5.56
CA VAL A 135 -9.14 13.76 -5.01
C VAL A 135 -9.51 12.28 -5.12
N LEU A 136 -10.79 11.94 -5.38
CA LEU A 136 -11.26 10.54 -5.34
C LEU A 136 -10.58 9.63 -6.37
N SER A 137 -10.19 10.17 -7.53
CA SER A 137 -9.48 9.38 -8.55
C SER A 137 -8.09 8.98 -8.08
N GLU A 138 -7.39 9.89 -7.39
CA GLU A 138 -6.08 9.64 -6.82
C GLU A 138 -6.15 8.63 -5.66
N ILE A 139 -7.08 8.85 -4.73
CA ILE A 139 -7.36 7.91 -3.64
C ILE A 139 -7.64 6.51 -4.19
N ALA A 140 -8.46 6.40 -5.23
CA ALA A 140 -8.79 5.11 -5.82
C ALA A 140 -7.56 4.39 -6.41
N MET A 141 -6.55 5.12 -6.90
CA MET A 141 -5.30 4.52 -7.37
C MET A 141 -4.38 4.15 -6.20
N ASN A 142 -4.26 5.02 -5.20
CA ASN A 142 -3.42 4.78 -4.02
C ASN A 142 -3.94 3.60 -3.20
N LEU A 143 -5.26 3.46 -2.99
CA LEU A 143 -5.85 2.28 -2.35
C LEU A 143 -5.47 0.97 -3.05
N ARG A 144 -5.41 0.97 -4.39
CA ARG A 144 -5.09 -0.24 -5.16
C ARG A 144 -3.61 -0.60 -5.06
N ASP A 145 -2.76 0.41 -5.08
CA ASP A 145 -1.32 0.26 -4.86
C ASP A 145 -1.04 -0.28 -3.45
N THR A 146 -1.50 0.44 -2.42
CA THR A 146 -1.33 0.08 -1.00
C THR A 146 -1.87 -1.31 -0.69
N LEU A 147 -3.12 -1.62 -1.06
CA LEU A 147 -3.67 -2.96 -0.79
C LEU A 147 -2.88 -4.06 -1.50
N ARG A 148 -2.45 -3.84 -2.74
CA ARG A 148 -1.66 -4.85 -3.46
C ARG A 148 -0.26 -5.00 -2.87
N HIS A 149 0.32 -3.92 -2.36
CA HIS A 149 1.60 -3.92 -1.65
C HIS A 149 1.51 -4.72 -0.35
N GLU A 150 0.56 -4.39 0.52
CA GLU A 150 0.38 -5.08 1.81
C GLU A 150 -0.02 -6.56 1.62
N ILE A 151 -0.85 -6.86 0.62
CA ILE A 151 -1.19 -8.25 0.28
C ILE A 151 0.06 -9.02 -0.20
N GLU A 152 1.04 -8.36 -0.83
CA GLU A 152 2.30 -9.05 -1.14
C GLU A 152 3.05 -9.38 0.15
N HIS A 153 3.18 -8.41 1.08
CA HIS A 153 3.86 -8.63 2.35
C HIS A 153 3.26 -9.76 3.18
N VAL A 154 1.93 -9.82 3.31
CA VAL A 154 1.28 -10.92 4.04
C VAL A 154 1.54 -12.27 3.40
N THR A 155 1.80 -12.34 2.09
CA THR A 155 2.12 -13.61 1.41
C THR A 155 3.59 -14.03 1.48
N GLN A 156 4.47 -13.14 1.95
CA GLN A 156 5.92 -13.37 2.07
C GLN A 156 6.34 -13.95 3.42
N SER A 157 5.49 -13.90 4.45
CA SER A 157 5.78 -14.41 5.79
C SER A 157 4.48 -14.56 6.59
N GLY A 158 4.52 -15.21 7.77
CA GLY A 158 3.37 -15.33 8.64
C GLY A 158 2.32 -16.35 8.18
N TRP A 159 1.07 -16.12 8.61
CA TRP A 159 -0.10 -16.98 8.35
C TRP A 159 -0.32 -17.28 6.87
N ASN A 160 -0.24 -16.26 6.02
CA ASN A 160 -0.52 -16.37 4.58
C ASN A 160 0.72 -16.74 3.74
N THR A 161 1.79 -17.27 4.34
CA THR A 161 3.03 -17.54 3.60
C THR A 161 2.78 -18.50 2.43
N ILE A 162 3.08 -18.06 1.20
CA ILE A 162 3.01 -18.91 0.02
C ILE A 162 4.38 -19.52 -0.28
N ASP A 163 4.39 -20.81 -0.60
CA ASP A 163 5.59 -21.51 -1.04
C ASP A 163 6.23 -20.83 -2.25
N GLY A 164 7.52 -20.51 -2.13
CA GLY A 164 8.28 -19.77 -3.14
C GLY A 164 8.15 -18.25 -3.06
N LYS A 165 7.31 -17.71 -2.17
CA LYS A 165 7.27 -16.27 -1.83
C LYS A 165 7.92 -15.93 -0.49
N TYR A 166 8.27 -16.92 0.33
CA TYR A 166 8.86 -16.67 1.65
C TYR A 166 10.11 -15.80 1.57
N ILE A 167 10.12 -14.71 2.34
CA ILE A 167 11.27 -13.81 2.51
C ILE A 167 11.45 -13.52 4.00
N PRO A 168 12.63 -13.79 4.59
CA PRO A 168 12.92 -13.49 5.98
C PRO A 168 12.73 -12.02 6.35
N SER A 169 12.49 -11.75 7.64
CA SER A 169 12.38 -10.38 8.16
C SER A 169 13.63 -9.54 7.85
N ASP A 170 13.40 -8.31 7.43
CA ASP A 170 14.38 -7.26 7.24
C ASP A 170 14.23 -6.12 8.29
N GLN A 171 13.52 -6.38 9.41
CA GLN A 171 13.22 -5.37 10.44
C GLN A 171 14.47 -4.67 10.99
N ASN A 172 15.55 -5.42 11.22
CA ASN A 172 16.81 -4.84 11.69
C ASN A 172 17.40 -3.83 10.69
N LEU A 173 17.19 -4.03 9.39
CA LEU A 173 17.62 -3.08 8.36
C LEU A 173 16.69 -1.87 8.32
N ARG A 174 15.37 -2.06 8.44
CA ARG A 174 14.37 -0.98 8.54
C ARG A 174 14.65 -0.05 9.70
N ASN A 175 14.82 -0.60 10.91
CA ASN A 175 15.16 0.17 12.11
C ASN A 175 16.44 1.00 11.93
N ARG A 176 17.43 0.47 11.20
CA ARG A 176 18.67 1.20 10.90
C ARG A 176 18.45 2.30 9.87
N ILE A 177 17.57 2.10 8.89
CA ILE A 177 17.19 3.13 7.91
C ILE A 177 16.42 4.26 8.62
N GLU A 178 15.41 3.92 9.40
CA GLU A 178 14.59 4.86 10.19
C GLU A 178 15.44 5.67 11.17
N ALA A 179 16.41 5.04 11.83
CA ALA A 179 17.35 5.71 12.73
C ALA A 179 18.43 6.54 11.99
N GLY A 180 18.42 6.61 10.66
CA GLY A 180 19.43 7.32 9.86
C GLY A 180 20.81 6.65 9.81
N ASN A 181 20.94 5.42 10.31
CA ASN A 181 22.18 4.63 10.30
C ASN A 181 22.47 3.98 8.93
N LEU A 182 21.48 3.98 8.03
CA LEU A 182 21.59 3.54 6.64
C LEU A 182 20.87 4.56 5.73
N PRO A 183 21.33 4.75 4.47
CA PRO A 183 20.64 5.62 3.52
C PRO A 183 19.19 5.20 3.29
N ALA A 184 18.28 6.17 3.17
CA ALA A 184 16.87 5.93 2.89
C ALA A 184 16.66 5.13 1.59
N ALA A 185 17.50 5.35 0.58
CA ALA A 185 17.48 4.60 -0.68
C ALA A 185 17.57 3.07 -0.51
N ARG A 186 18.14 2.58 0.60
CA ARG A 186 18.22 1.14 0.91
C ARG A 186 16.85 0.50 1.07
N TYR A 187 15.86 1.26 1.54
CA TYR A 187 14.49 0.79 1.74
C TYR A 187 13.91 0.19 0.46
N PHE A 188 14.00 0.93 -0.65
CA PHE A 188 13.53 0.52 -1.97
C PHE A 188 14.24 -0.72 -2.54
N THR A 189 15.33 -1.17 -1.92
CA THR A 189 16.11 -2.35 -2.35
C THR A 189 16.02 -3.52 -1.37
N LEU A 190 15.20 -3.41 -0.32
CA LEU A 190 14.98 -4.50 0.62
C LEU A 190 14.26 -5.67 -0.09
N PRO A 191 14.63 -6.93 0.20
CA PRO A 191 14.05 -8.09 -0.49
C PRO A 191 12.53 -8.19 -0.39
N LYS A 192 11.92 -7.79 0.76
CA LYS A 192 10.46 -7.78 0.92
C LYS A 192 9.79 -6.64 0.15
N GLU A 193 10.42 -5.47 0.14
CA GLU A 193 9.90 -4.25 -0.50
C GLU A 193 9.84 -4.35 -2.02
N ILE A 194 10.87 -4.91 -2.66
CA ILE A 194 10.93 -4.91 -4.14
C ILE A 194 9.71 -5.60 -4.77
N PRO A 195 9.33 -6.84 -4.39
CA PRO A 195 8.11 -7.45 -4.91
C PRO A 195 6.84 -6.68 -4.57
N ALA A 196 6.74 -6.16 -3.33
CA ALA A 196 5.55 -5.46 -2.86
C ALA A 196 5.31 -4.16 -3.65
N MET A 197 6.35 -3.32 -3.76
CA MET A 197 6.31 -2.09 -4.56
C MET A 197 6.03 -2.36 -6.04
N LEU A 198 6.77 -3.30 -6.66
CA LEU A 198 6.62 -3.56 -8.09
C LEU A 198 5.21 -4.05 -8.44
N GLN A 199 4.62 -4.87 -7.57
CA GLN A 199 3.28 -5.36 -7.82
C GLN A 199 2.20 -4.31 -7.55
N GLY A 200 2.34 -3.50 -6.49
CA GLY A 200 1.46 -2.37 -6.21
C GLY A 200 1.43 -1.36 -7.36
N LEU A 201 2.61 -0.90 -7.77
CA LEU A 201 2.79 0.03 -8.89
C LEU A 201 2.30 -0.58 -10.21
N TYR A 202 2.45 -1.90 -10.41
CA TYR A 202 1.96 -2.56 -11.62
C TYR A 202 0.43 -2.60 -11.67
N VAL A 203 -0.23 -2.85 -10.54
CA VAL A 203 -1.69 -2.74 -10.45
C VAL A 203 -2.15 -1.30 -10.68
N LYS A 204 -1.48 -0.32 -10.09
CA LYS A 204 -1.76 1.10 -10.31
C LYS A 204 -1.68 1.44 -11.81
N ALA A 205 -0.58 1.09 -12.48
CA ALA A 205 -0.40 1.31 -13.93
C ALA A 205 -1.49 0.67 -14.79
N LYS A 206 -1.85 -0.60 -14.53
CA LYS A 206 -2.92 -1.30 -15.27
C LYS A 206 -4.27 -0.58 -15.12
N LYS A 207 -4.58 -0.09 -13.92
CA LYS A 207 -5.89 0.51 -13.60
C LYS A 207 -5.98 1.97 -14.02
N SER A 208 -4.88 2.72 -13.96
CA SER A 208 -4.79 4.08 -14.50
C SER A 208 -4.61 4.11 -16.02
N LYS A 209 -4.33 2.97 -16.65
CA LYS A 209 -4.00 2.84 -18.09
C LYS A 209 -2.78 3.67 -18.49
N GLN A 210 -1.85 3.86 -17.55
CA GLN A 210 -0.54 4.47 -17.81
C GLN A 210 0.50 3.39 -18.10
N SER A 211 1.61 3.78 -18.73
CA SER A 211 2.73 2.87 -18.88
C SER A 211 3.35 2.58 -17.51
N PHE A 212 3.82 1.35 -17.30
CA PHE A 212 4.44 0.96 -16.03
C PHE A 212 5.68 1.79 -15.72
N LYS A 213 6.49 2.08 -16.75
CA LYS A 213 7.60 3.02 -16.69
C LYS A 213 7.21 4.39 -16.12
N MET A 214 6.11 4.98 -16.60
CA MET A 214 5.66 6.30 -16.15
C MET A 214 5.30 6.28 -14.67
N VAL A 215 4.53 5.27 -14.23
CA VAL A 215 4.12 5.15 -12.82
C VAL A 215 5.30 4.96 -11.88
N ILE A 216 6.29 4.14 -12.26
CA ILE A 216 7.53 3.98 -11.48
C ILE A 216 8.32 5.29 -11.42
N ASP A 217 8.45 5.96 -12.57
CA ASP A 217 9.21 7.20 -12.67
C ASP A 217 8.59 8.31 -11.82
N GLU A 218 7.26 8.46 -11.85
CA GLU A 218 6.50 9.38 -11.01
C GLU A 218 6.71 9.05 -9.52
N TYR A 219 6.53 7.78 -9.14
CA TYR A 219 6.72 7.32 -7.75
C TYR A 219 8.10 7.65 -7.20
N LEU A 220 9.18 7.26 -7.90
CA LEU A 220 10.55 7.52 -7.44
C LEU A 220 10.92 9.01 -7.51
N SER A 221 10.32 9.78 -8.42
CA SER A 221 10.57 11.22 -8.51
C SER A 221 10.02 11.99 -7.32
N MET A 222 8.93 11.52 -6.68
CA MET A 222 8.44 12.12 -5.42
C MET A 222 9.53 12.10 -4.33
N TRP A 223 10.22 10.97 -4.20
CA TRP A 223 11.32 10.78 -3.25
C TRP A 223 12.60 11.52 -3.62
N VAL A 224 12.81 11.80 -4.90
CA VAL A 224 13.90 12.68 -5.35
C VAL A 224 13.57 14.14 -5.03
N ASN A 225 12.35 14.57 -5.36
CA ASN A 225 11.91 15.96 -5.22
C ASN A 225 11.84 16.40 -3.75
N ASN A 226 11.50 15.48 -2.83
CA ASN A 226 11.50 15.75 -1.40
C ASN A 226 12.88 15.56 -0.73
N GLY A 227 13.92 15.22 -1.50
CA GLY A 227 15.29 15.06 -1.03
C GLY A 227 15.58 13.76 -0.27
N THR A 228 14.65 12.80 -0.22
CA THR A 228 14.85 11.51 0.46
C THR A 228 15.88 10.64 -0.26
N ILE A 229 15.91 10.68 -1.59
CA ILE A 229 16.91 9.99 -2.42
C ILE A 229 17.47 10.93 -3.49
N SER A 230 18.68 10.66 -3.95
CA SER A 230 19.30 11.36 -5.08
C SER A 230 18.88 10.75 -6.44
N ALA A 231 19.09 11.51 -7.53
CA ALA A 231 18.90 10.99 -8.89
C ALA A 231 19.77 9.74 -9.17
N GLN A 232 20.99 9.68 -8.61
CA GLN A 232 21.86 8.52 -8.77
C GLN A 232 21.34 7.29 -8.01
N GLU A 233 20.76 7.49 -6.83
CA GLU A 233 20.11 6.41 -6.07
C GLU A 233 18.86 5.91 -6.78
N LYS A 234 18.05 6.80 -7.37
CA LYS A 234 16.91 6.44 -8.23
C LYS A 234 17.35 5.49 -9.36
N GLU A 235 18.42 5.80 -10.08
CA GLU A 235 18.95 4.91 -11.14
C GLU A 235 19.40 3.54 -10.60
N ASN A 236 20.03 3.51 -9.42
CA ASN A 236 20.44 2.26 -8.78
C ASN A 236 19.23 1.40 -8.35
N ILE A 237 18.17 2.04 -7.85
CA ILE A 237 16.90 1.39 -7.51
C ILE A 237 16.27 0.78 -8.77
N LEU A 238 16.14 1.56 -9.85
CA LEU A 238 15.61 1.10 -11.13
C LEU A 238 16.39 -0.10 -11.67
N ASN A 239 17.72 -0.04 -11.64
CA ASN A 239 18.58 -1.15 -12.07
C ASN A 239 18.33 -2.41 -11.25
N THR A 240 18.17 -2.27 -9.93
CA THR A 240 17.84 -3.39 -9.04
C THR A 240 16.47 -3.97 -9.37
N TRP A 241 15.45 -3.11 -9.48
CA TRP A 241 14.07 -3.51 -9.76
C TRP A 241 13.91 -4.22 -11.10
N ARG A 242 14.63 -3.79 -12.15
CA ARG A 242 14.64 -4.46 -13.46
C ARG A 242 15.03 -5.94 -13.36
N THR A 243 15.91 -6.31 -12.42
CA THR A 243 16.29 -7.73 -12.21
C THR A 243 15.19 -8.58 -11.58
N TYR A 244 14.18 -7.96 -10.97
CA TYR A 244 13.05 -8.63 -10.33
C TYR A 244 11.84 -8.80 -11.25
N LEU A 245 11.67 -7.95 -12.28
CA LEU A 245 10.50 -8.04 -13.19
C LEU A 245 10.27 -9.46 -13.76
N PRO A 246 11.29 -10.16 -14.31
CA PRO A 246 11.09 -11.51 -14.82
C PRO A 246 10.72 -12.50 -13.71
N LYS A 247 11.27 -12.30 -12.50
CA LYS A 247 10.97 -13.12 -11.32
C LYS A 247 9.57 -12.91 -10.82
N LEU A 248 8.89 -11.81 -11.16
CA LEU A 248 7.50 -11.51 -10.79
C LEU A 248 6.50 -11.82 -11.90
N GLY A 249 6.99 -12.17 -13.09
CA GLY A 249 6.14 -12.39 -14.25
C GLY A 249 5.67 -11.10 -14.93
N ILE A 250 6.26 -9.96 -14.58
CA ILE A 250 5.97 -8.65 -15.17
C ILE A 250 6.83 -8.50 -16.44
N ARG A 251 6.17 -8.31 -17.58
CA ARG A 251 6.83 -8.18 -18.91
C ARG A 251 6.80 -6.75 -19.46
N GLN A 252 6.50 -5.78 -18.61
CA GLN A 252 6.49 -4.37 -18.98
C GLN A 252 7.90 -3.77 -18.94
N GLU A 253 8.13 -2.75 -19.76
CA GLU A 253 9.37 -1.97 -19.72
C GLU A 253 9.38 -0.96 -18.56
N MET A 254 10.58 -0.67 -18.06
CA MET A 254 10.87 0.26 -16.97
C MET A 254 12.00 1.23 -17.35
#